data_AF-A0A9E7JHU4-F1
#
_entry.id   AF-A0A9E7JHU4-F1
#
_cell.length_a   1.000
_cell.length_b   1.000
_cell.length_c   1.000
_cell.angle_alpha   90.00
_cell.angle_beta   90.00
_cell.angle_gamma   90.00
#
_symmetry.space_group_name_H-M   'P 1'
#
loop_
_entity.id
_entity.type
_entity.pdbx_description
1 polymer ?
#
loop_
_entity_poly.entity_id
_entity_poly.type
_entity_poly.pdbx_seq_one_letter_code
_entity_poly.pdbx_strand_id
1 'polypeptide(L)'
;MNPPTPLRSPDPSKHGGPGVYQIGGVPVEFPYKPYGSQLAFMGRVISTLDRARRQGRCHALLESPTGTGKSLSLLCSSLAWQRHHQQLVLSGAASPPPCPPPIASDPLVHGGGFIPPSQPSSDAEEPPAPTSARAQRRRSLPKIYYASRTHSQISQVVREYRKTSYRVSMAILASRKHYCTNKHVCTRDNLDDECKLLLKDESLGCSEYKNAHKVKCHPSLQKGGCYEVHDIEDLVKVGQSVKGCSYFAAQTMAEEAQLVFCPYSYIINPTVRRAMDIDIRGSIVILDEAHNIEDVARDAGSIEVEEDVLFALQTELGHLCMADGGAMTYQPLYDMIQGIISWIGDRKMSMKKHEFEHYSSFWTADKAIRELQQAGITEQCFPILHQCAMKAIKTASDEESVGNRLSGMSLIALEGLFSSLSYFFCGNGSHATDYQLALQRYVKRDGGNAANGWICKLSLWCLNPAVVFKEIANLSLSFEACMEAPHVIDVESQVWAAVVPAGPANCQLNASYKTADGYAFQDGLGASLEEICKIAPGGVLVFFPSYKLLEKLHFRWSQTGQWSRLNAEKLLFVEPRGAMEEFEPVLKGYYEAIRGNTGLLM
;
A
#
# COMPACT_ATOMS: atom_id res chain seq x y z
N MET A 1 -20.07 31.21 -52.76
CA MET A 1 -19.85 29.93 -52.06
C MET A 1 -19.00 30.24 -50.84
N ASN A 2 -19.62 30.25 -49.66
CA ASN A 2 -18.92 30.51 -48.40
C ASN A 2 -18.23 29.23 -47.91
N PRO A 3 -17.04 29.31 -47.28
CA PRO A 3 -16.33 28.16 -46.75
C PRO A 3 -17.11 27.52 -45.59
N PRO A 4 -16.95 26.21 -45.34
CA PRO A 4 -17.71 25.52 -44.31
C PRO A 4 -17.23 25.98 -42.93
N THR A 5 -18.20 26.32 -42.08
CA THR A 5 -18.00 26.69 -40.68
C THR A 5 -17.47 25.46 -39.92
N PRO A 6 -16.42 25.55 -39.09
CA PRO A 6 -15.98 24.42 -38.30
C PRO A 6 -17.05 24.05 -37.28
N LEU A 7 -17.51 22.80 -37.31
CA LEU A 7 -18.35 22.19 -36.29
C LEU A 7 -17.61 22.25 -34.96
N ARG A 8 -18.05 23.15 -34.08
CA ARG A 8 -17.64 23.17 -32.66
C ARG A 8 -17.91 21.79 -32.07
N SER A 9 -16.85 21.09 -31.66
CA SER A 9 -16.95 19.96 -30.75
C SER A 9 -17.68 20.42 -29.47
N PRO A 10 -18.56 19.58 -28.89
CA PRO A 10 -19.24 19.94 -27.67
C PRO A 10 -18.22 20.03 -26.53
N ASP A 11 -18.06 21.25 -26.02
CA ASP A 11 -17.30 21.58 -24.82
C ASP A 11 -17.79 20.73 -23.62
N PRO A 12 -16.95 19.88 -22.99
CA PRO A 12 -17.37 19.04 -21.87
C PRO A 12 -17.73 19.84 -20.61
N SER A 13 -17.48 21.16 -20.61
CA SER A 13 -17.60 22.04 -19.45
C SER A 13 -19.01 22.58 -19.18
N LYS A 14 -20.05 22.15 -19.93
CA LYS A 14 -21.43 22.56 -19.64
C LYS A 14 -22.15 21.60 -18.68
N HIS A 15 -21.91 21.85 -17.40
CA HIS A 15 -22.68 21.49 -16.20
C HIS A 15 -23.99 20.71 -16.39
N GLY A 16 -23.91 19.38 -16.24
CA GLY A 16 -25.02 18.57 -15.71
C GLY A 16 -24.87 18.48 -14.20
N GLY A 17 -25.90 18.91 -13.45
CA GLY A 17 -25.89 18.89 -11.98
C GLY A 17 -25.84 17.48 -11.38
N PRO A 18 -25.71 17.38 -10.04
CA PRO A 18 -25.75 16.10 -9.32
C PRO A 18 -27.07 15.37 -9.61
N GLY A 19 -26.98 14.08 -9.93
CA GLY A 19 -28.12 13.25 -10.32
C GLY A 19 -28.15 11.91 -9.58
N VAL A 20 -29.36 11.36 -9.41
CA VAL A 20 -29.56 9.99 -8.92
C VAL A 20 -29.77 9.06 -10.11
N TYR A 21 -28.93 8.04 -10.22
CA TYR A 21 -28.95 7.06 -11.31
C TYR A 21 -29.36 5.69 -10.76
N GLN A 22 -30.34 5.04 -11.38
CA GLN A 22 -30.72 3.68 -11.00
C GLN A 22 -29.79 2.68 -11.66
N ILE A 23 -28.96 2.00 -10.86
CA ILE A 23 -27.95 1.07 -11.34
C ILE A 23 -28.12 -0.24 -10.59
N GLY A 24 -28.47 -1.33 -11.29
CA GLY A 24 -28.70 -2.63 -10.65
C GLY A 24 -29.79 -2.61 -9.57
N GLY A 25 -30.77 -1.71 -9.68
CA GLY A 25 -31.83 -1.52 -8.67
C GLY A 25 -31.42 -0.67 -7.47
N VAL A 26 -30.19 -0.15 -7.43
CA VAL A 26 -29.68 0.72 -6.38
C VAL A 26 -29.68 2.18 -6.86
N PRO A 27 -30.25 3.12 -6.09
CA PRO A 27 -30.16 4.55 -6.38
C PRO A 27 -28.74 5.06 -6.06
N VAL A 28 -27.97 5.39 -7.09
CA VAL A 28 -26.61 5.93 -6.96
C VAL A 28 -26.64 7.44 -7.18
N GLU A 29 -26.39 8.21 -6.12
CA GLU A 29 -26.10 9.64 -6.22
C GLU A 29 -24.69 9.82 -6.81
N PHE A 30 -24.58 10.55 -7.92
CA PHE A 30 -23.29 10.83 -8.58
C PHE A 30 -23.18 12.33 -8.89
N PRO A 31 -22.02 12.97 -8.58
CA PRO A 31 -21.90 14.44 -8.65
C PRO A 31 -21.80 14.99 -10.09
N TYR A 32 -21.64 14.12 -11.09
CA TYR A 32 -21.50 14.49 -12.49
C TYR A 32 -22.49 13.70 -13.37
N LYS A 33 -22.51 13.98 -14.68
CA LYS A 33 -23.12 13.09 -15.65
C LYS A 33 -22.15 11.93 -15.95
N PRO A 34 -22.47 10.67 -15.60
CA PRO A 34 -21.54 9.57 -15.75
C PRO A 34 -21.40 9.17 -17.24
N TYR A 35 -20.19 8.76 -17.62
CA TYR A 35 -19.91 8.10 -18.89
C TYR A 35 -20.55 6.70 -18.93
N GLY A 36 -20.78 6.16 -20.13
CA GLY A 36 -21.29 4.79 -20.28
C GLY A 36 -20.39 3.75 -19.61
N SER A 37 -19.07 3.92 -19.70
CA SER A 37 -18.08 3.09 -19.01
C SER A 37 -18.18 3.18 -17.48
N GLN A 38 -18.43 4.37 -16.93
CA GLN A 38 -18.65 4.56 -15.49
C GLN A 38 -19.95 3.88 -15.02
N LEU A 39 -21.02 3.94 -15.80
CA LEU A 39 -22.28 3.23 -15.49
C LEU A 39 -22.07 1.72 -15.46
N ALA A 40 -21.36 1.17 -16.46
CA ALA A 40 -21.01 -0.25 -16.48
C ALA A 40 -20.13 -0.64 -15.27
N PHE A 41 -19.15 0.20 -14.94
CA PHE A 41 -18.27 0.03 -13.79
C PHE A 41 -19.05 -0.02 -12.47
N MET A 42 -19.91 0.98 -12.22
CA MET A 42 -20.76 1.01 -11.02
C MET A 42 -21.71 -0.18 -10.97
N GLY A 43 -22.29 -0.58 -12.10
CA GLY A 43 -23.16 -1.76 -12.18
C GLY A 43 -22.43 -3.05 -11.82
N ARG A 44 -21.17 -3.20 -12.26
CA ARG A 44 -20.35 -4.35 -11.92
C ARG A 44 -20.02 -4.38 -10.42
N VAL A 45 -19.66 -3.25 -9.82
CA VAL A 45 -19.43 -3.15 -8.36
C VAL A 45 -20.68 -3.61 -7.58
N ILE A 46 -21.85 -3.04 -7.91
CA ILE A 46 -23.11 -3.38 -7.24
C ILE A 46 -23.44 -4.87 -7.37
N SER A 47 -23.32 -5.43 -8.58
CA SER A 47 -23.55 -6.85 -8.82
C SER A 47 -22.60 -7.75 -8.02
N THR A 48 -21.34 -7.37 -7.88
CA THR A 48 -20.35 -8.11 -7.08
C THR A 48 -20.74 -8.10 -5.60
N LEU A 49 -21.12 -6.93 -5.06
CA LEU A 49 -21.54 -6.80 -3.67
C LEU A 49 -22.82 -7.60 -3.38
N ASP A 50 -23.80 -7.60 -4.30
CA ASP A 50 -25.01 -8.41 -4.17
C ASP A 50 -24.75 -9.92 -4.28
N ARG A 51 -23.74 -10.33 -5.06
CA ARG A 51 -23.30 -11.73 -5.12
C ARG A 51 -22.60 -12.12 -3.83
N ALA A 52 -21.68 -11.30 -3.33
CA ALA A 52 -21.00 -11.50 -2.05
C ALA A 52 -22.00 -11.65 -0.90
N ARG A 53 -23.06 -10.83 -0.87
CA ARG A 53 -24.14 -10.95 0.12
C ARG A 53 -24.84 -12.32 0.09
N ARG A 54 -25.07 -12.87 -1.10
CA ARG A 54 -25.78 -14.15 -1.27
C ARG A 54 -24.88 -15.37 -1.03
N GLN A 55 -23.63 -15.29 -1.44
CA GLN A 55 -22.67 -16.41 -1.42
C GLN A 55 -21.68 -16.33 -0.25
N GLY A 56 -21.78 -15.30 0.59
CA GLY A 56 -20.87 -15.03 1.70
C GLY A 56 -19.58 -14.29 1.29
N ARG A 57 -19.14 -14.45 0.04
CA ARG A 57 -17.95 -13.79 -0.52
C ARG A 57 -18.03 -13.65 -2.04
N CYS A 58 -17.33 -12.65 -2.58
CA CYS A 58 -17.11 -12.49 -4.02
C CYS A 58 -15.95 -11.52 -4.23
N HIS A 59 -15.10 -11.78 -5.20
CA HIS A 59 -14.00 -10.92 -5.61
C HIS A 59 -14.25 -10.37 -7.01
N ALA A 60 -13.79 -9.15 -7.26
CA ALA A 60 -13.86 -8.53 -8.57
C ALA A 60 -12.53 -7.88 -8.95
N LEU A 61 -12.15 -8.04 -10.22
CA LEU A 61 -11.04 -7.33 -10.84
C LEU A 61 -11.62 -6.37 -11.87
N LEU A 62 -11.52 -5.08 -11.58
CA LEU A 62 -12.15 -4.03 -12.38
C LEU A 62 -11.06 -3.13 -12.97
N GLU A 63 -10.85 -3.26 -14.26
CA GLU A 63 -9.94 -2.44 -15.03
C GLU A 63 -10.71 -1.32 -15.74
N SER A 64 -10.13 -0.13 -15.72
CA SER A 64 -10.62 1.01 -16.49
C SER A 64 -9.47 1.98 -16.77
N PRO A 65 -9.48 2.70 -17.91
CA PRO A 65 -8.45 3.66 -18.25
C PRO A 65 -8.27 4.77 -17.21
N THR A 66 -7.08 5.36 -17.15
CA THR A 66 -6.78 6.51 -16.28
C THR A 66 -7.61 7.73 -16.68
N GLY A 67 -7.91 8.61 -15.72
CA GLY A 67 -8.67 9.85 -15.96
C GLY A 67 -10.18 9.68 -16.15
N THR A 68 -10.72 8.47 -16.12
CA THR A 68 -12.16 8.18 -16.32
C THR A 68 -13.01 8.29 -15.05
N GLY A 69 -12.45 8.75 -13.93
CA GLY A 69 -13.18 8.86 -12.65
C GLY A 69 -13.46 7.52 -11.96
N LYS A 70 -12.54 6.56 -12.09
CA LYS A 70 -12.62 5.22 -11.45
C LYS A 70 -12.90 5.28 -9.95
N SER A 71 -12.03 5.95 -9.20
CA SER A 71 -12.08 6.04 -7.74
C SER A 71 -13.43 6.58 -7.25
N LEU A 72 -13.96 7.59 -7.93
CA LEU A 72 -15.26 8.17 -7.61
C LEU A 72 -16.42 7.23 -7.95
N SER A 73 -16.36 6.53 -9.08
CA SER A 73 -17.37 5.54 -9.48
C SER A 73 -17.41 4.37 -8.49
N LEU A 74 -16.23 3.89 -8.08
CA LEU A 74 -16.03 2.83 -7.11
C LEU A 74 -16.57 3.20 -5.73
N LEU A 75 -16.25 4.40 -5.25
CA LEU A 75 -16.71 4.91 -3.96
C LEU A 75 -18.22 5.16 -3.93
N CYS A 76 -18.77 5.86 -4.93
CA CYS A 76 -20.21 6.17 -4.99
C CYS A 76 -21.06 4.91 -5.08
N SER A 77 -20.69 3.94 -5.93
CA SER A 77 -21.44 2.69 -6.07
C SER A 77 -21.40 1.85 -4.78
N SER A 78 -20.26 1.79 -4.10
CA SER A 78 -20.11 1.06 -2.83
C SER A 78 -20.93 1.70 -1.69
N LEU A 79 -20.88 3.03 -1.55
CA LEU A 79 -21.67 3.76 -0.55
C LEU A 79 -23.16 3.69 -0.82
N ALA A 80 -23.57 3.81 -2.09
CA ALA A 80 -24.96 3.65 -2.49
C ALA A 80 -25.49 2.26 -2.13
N TRP A 81 -24.71 1.21 -2.42
CA TRP A 81 -25.06 -0.16 -2.07
C TRP A 81 -25.16 -0.35 -0.54
N GLN A 82 -24.18 0.15 0.23
CA GLN A 82 -24.20 0.06 1.70
C GLN A 82 -25.44 0.74 2.29
N ARG A 83 -25.79 1.94 1.81
CA ARG A 83 -26.99 2.69 2.23
C ARG A 83 -28.28 1.97 1.84
N HIS A 84 -28.36 1.44 0.61
CA HIS A 84 -29.53 0.69 0.15
C HIS A 84 -29.70 -0.61 0.95
N HIS A 85 -28.60 -1.32 1.22
CA HIS A 85 -28.61 -2.51 2.05
C HIS A 85 -29.08 -2.21 3.48
N GLN A 86 -28.65 -1.09 4.07
CA GLN A 86 -29.16 -0.63 5.36
C GLN A 86 -30.68 -0.48 5.36
N GLN A 87 -31.24 0.15 4.33
CA GLN A 87 -32.68 0.35 4.22
C GLN A 87 -33.43 -0.99 4.08
N LEU A 88 -32.88 -1.94 3.31
CA LEU A 88 -33.45 -3.29 3.18
C LEU A 88 -33.43 -4.08 4.50
N VAL A 89 -32.35 -3.95 5.28
CA VAL A 89 -32.23 -4.59 6.59
C VAL A 89 -33.20 -3.97 7.59
N LEU A 90 -33.34 -2.63 7.60
CA LEU A 90 -34.27 -1.91 8.49
C LEU A 90 -35.75 -2.17 8.15
N SER A 91 -36.06 -2.36 6.86
CA SER A 91 -37.44 -2.65 6.39
C SER A 91 -37.84 -4.12 6.53
N GLY A 92 -36.96 -5.00 7.05
CA GLY A 92 -37.26 -6.41 7.24
C GLY A 92 -37.27 -7.24 5.94
N ALA A 93 -36.99 -6.63 4.79
CA ALA A 93 -36.96 -7.28 3.47
C ALA A 93 -35.68 -8.10 3.21
N ALA A 94 -34.73 -8.13 4.15
CA ALA A 94 -33.44 -8.80 4.03
C ALA A 94 -33.47 -10.33 4.27
N SER A 95 -34.59 -11.01 3.99
CA SER A 95 -34.56 -12.47 3.83
C SER A 95 -33.86 -12.80 2.51
N PRO A 96 -32.87 -13.70 2.47
CA PRO A 96 -32.31 -14.16 1.19
C PRO A 96 -33.46 -14.77 0.37
N PRO A 97 -33.70 -14.34 -0.88
CA PRO A 97 -34.66 -15.04 -1.73
C PRO A 97 -34.17 -16.49 -1.90
N PRO A 98 -35.07 -17.49 -1.90
CA PRO A 98 -34.68 -18.85 -2.23
C PRO A 98 -33.97 -18.85 -3.59
N CYS A 99 -32.84 -19.57 -3.65
CA CYS A 99 -32.09 -19.75 -4.89
C CYS A 99 -33.06 -20.13 -6.03
N PRO A 100 -33.13 -19.37 -7.13
CA PRO A 100 -33.81 -19.87 -8.31
C PRO A 100 -33.07 -21.12 -8.81
N PRO A 101 -33.77 -22.12 -9.39
CA PRO A 101 -33.13 -23.23 -10.07
C PRO A 101 -32.20 -22.70 -11.17
N PRO A 102 -31.16 -23.47 -11.58
CA PRO A 102 -30.21 -23.03 -12.59
C PRO A 102 -30.95 -22.80 -13.92
N ILE A 103 -31.27 -21.54 -14.21
CA ILE A 103 -31.80 -21.11 -15.51
C ILE A 103 -30.62 -20.63 -16.34
N ALA A 104 -30.64 -21.04 -17.61
CA ALA A 104 -29.61 -20.93 -18.62
C ALA A 104 -28.81 -19.61 -18.62
N SER A 105 -27.49 -19.77 -18.75
CA SER A 105 -26.48 -18.83 -19.25
C SER A 105 -26.95 -17.42 -19.65
N ASP A 106 -26.51 -16.43 -18.87
CA ASP A 106 -26.52 -15.01 -19.23
C ASP A 106 -25.63 -14.77 -20.48
N PRO A 107 -26.16 -14.16 -21.57
CA PRO A 107 -25.41 -13.94 -22.82
C PRO A 107 -24.22 -12.96 -22.70
N LEU A 108 -24.03 -12.27 -21.57
CA LEU A 108 -22.96 -11.29 -21.38
C LEU A 108 -21.66 -11.85 -20.79
N VAL A 109 -21.55 -13.18 -20.66
CA VAL A 109 -20.44 -13.84 -19.95
C VAL A 109 -19.26 -14.24 -20.85
N HIS A 110 -19.36 -14.17 -22.18
CA HIS A 110 -18.28 -14.64 -23.07
C HIS A 110 -17.63 -13.51 -23.88
N GLY A 111 -16.65 -12.88 -23.25
CA GLY A 111 -15.52 -12.24 -23.93
C GLY A 111 -14.24 -12.75 -23.27
N GLY A 112 -13.49 -13.61 -23.97
CA GLY A 112 -12.20 -14.14 -23.51
C GLY A 112 -12.25 -15.62 -23.13
N GLY A 113 -11.75 -16.48 -24.03
CA GLY A 113 -11.67 -17.92 -23.81
C GLY A 113 -10.53 -18.28 -22.87
N PHE A 114 -10.84 -19.01 -21.79
CA PHE A 114 -9.93 -19.92 -21.10
C PHE A 114 -10.80 -20.87 -20.26
N ILE A 115 -10.79 -22.16 -20.57
CA ILE A 115 -11.49 -23.22 -19.82
C ILE A 115 -10.42 -23.97 -19.00
N PRO A 116 -10.43 -23.94 -17.66
CA PRO A 116 -9.61 -24.85 -16.87
C PRO A 116 -10.33 -26.20 -16.71
N PRO A 117 -9.59 -27.33 -16.64
CA PRO A 117 -10.17 -28.65 -16.46
C PRO A 117 -10.68 -28.85 -15.03
N SER A 118 -11.85 -29.46 -14.94
CA SER A 118 -12.49 -29.91 -13.70
C SER A 118 -11.74 -31.09 -13.07
N GLN A 119 -11.49 -31.05 -11.75
CA GLN A 119 -11.12 -32.21 -10.95
C GLN A 119 -11.90 -32.25 -9.61
N PRO A 120 -12.04 -33.46 -9.02
CA PRO A 120 -13.23 -33.86 -8.27
C PRO A 120 -13.16 -33.55 -6.76
N SER A 121 -14.34 -33.44 -6.18
CA SER A 121 -14.60 -33.26 -4.74
C SER A 121 -14.14 -34.46 -3.91
N SER A 122 -13.37 -34.20 -2.85
CA SER A 122 -13.19 -35.12 -1.73
C SER A 122 -13.52 -34.39 -0.42
N ASP A 123 -14.29 -35.09 0.42
CA ASP A 123 -14.88 -34.66 1.68
C ASP A 123 -13.84 -34.10 2.68
N ALA A 124 -14.19 -33.00 3.34
CA ALA A 124 -13.50 -32.52 4.54
C ALA A 124 -14.51 -31.95 5.54
N GLU A 125 -14.45 -32.48 6.77
CA GLU A 125 -15.35 -32.28 7.91
C GLU A 125 -15.52 -30.82 8.35
N GLU A 126 -16.77 -30.45 8.69
CA GLU A 126 -17.12 -29.20 9.38
C GLU A 126 -16.71 -29.25 10.87
N PRO A 127 -16.04 -28.23 11.42
CA PRO A 127 -15.80 -28.12 12.86
C PRO A 127 -17.07 -27.67 13.62
N PRO A 128 -17.20 -28.02 14.92
CA PRO A 128 -18.46 -27.87 15.66
C PRO A 128 -18.75 -26.41 16.03
N ALA A 129 -20.05 -26.07 16.01
CA ALA A 129 -20.56 -24.75 16.32
C ALA A 129 -20.28 -24.32 17.78
N PRO A 130 -19.78 -23.10 18.04
CA PRO A 130 -19.67 -22.58 19.40
C PRO A 130 -21.03 -22.12 19.92
N THR A 131 -21.50 -22.79 20.96
CA THR A 131 -22.62 -22.41 21.82
C THR A 131 -22.21 -21.30 22.79
N SER A 132 -22.60 -20.05 22.54
CA SER A 132 -22.89 -19.11 23.63
C SER A 132 -23.68 -17.88 23.15
N ALA A 133 -24.65 -17.49 23.96
CA ALA A 133 -25.63 -16.43 23.75
C ALA A 133 -25.08 -14.99 23.73
N ARG A 134 -23.77 -14.80 23.47
CA ARG A 134 -23.14 -13.49 23.20
C ARG A 134 -23.14 -13.16 21.69
N ALA A 135 -23.59 -14.10 20.85
CA ALA A 135 -23.70 -14.04 19.39
C ALA A 135 -25.02 -13.43 18.87
N GLN A 136 -25.74 -12.64 19.68
CA GLN A 136 -26.67 -11.66 19.12
C GLN A 136 -25.87 -10.47 18.60
N ARG A 137 -25.05 -10.70 17.55
CA ARG A 137 -24.43 -9.61 16.79
C ARG A 137 -25.58 -8.74 16.27
N ARG A 138 -25.65 -7.49 16.75
CA ARG A 138 -26.33 -6.41 16.05
C ARG A 138 -25.98 -6.58 14.57
N ARG A 139 -26.97 -6.70 13.68
CA ARG A 139 -26.76 -6.79 12.23
C ARG A 139 -26.11 -5.47 11.76
N SER A 140 -24.81 -5.35 11.96
CA SER A 140 -24.01 -4.16 11.67
C SER A 140 -23.76 -4.11 10.18
N LEU A 141 -23.90 -2.93 9.60
CA LEU A 141 -23.59 -2.69 8.20
C LEU A 141 -22.13 -3.07 7.92
N PRO A 142 -21.84 -3.63 6.73
CA PRO A 142 -20.47 -3.94 6.37
C PRO A 142 -19.66 -2.64 6.32
N LYS A 143 -18.55 -2.57 7.05
CA LYS A 143 -17.61 -1.44 6.99
C LYS A 143 -16.90 -1.45 5.64
N ILE A 144 -16.67 -0.27 5.05
CA ILE A 144 -15.91 -0.14 3.79
C ILE A 144 -14.49 0.28 4.13
N TYR A 145 -13.51 -0.54 3.79
CA TYR A 145 -12.10 -0.17 3.78
C TYR A 145 -11.71 0.24 2.37
N TYR A 146 -11.52 1.55 2.16
CA TYR A 146 -10.97 2.08 0.92
C TYR A 146 -9.48 2.22 1.08
N ALA A 147 -8.72 1.31 0.48
CA ALA A 147 -7.28 1.41 0.54
C ALA A 147 -6.69 2.00 -0.74
N SER A 148 -5.54 2.67 -0.62
CA SER A 148 -4.73 3.21 -1.74
C SER A 148 -3.24 2.95 -1.49
N ARG A 149 -2.38 3.16 -2.50
CA ARG A 149 -0.92 3.01 -2.32
C ARG A 149 -0.34 4.10 -1.41
N THR A 150 -0.74 5.36 -1.59
CA THR A 150 -0.15 6.51 -0.87
C THR A 150 -1.19 7.39 -0.19
N HIS A 151 -0.76 8.16 0.83
CA HIS A 151 -1.60 9.18 1.46
C HIS A 151 -2.03 10.28 0.47
N SER A 152 -1.19 10.67 -0.47
CA SER A 152 -1.54 11.67 -1.49
C SER A 152 -2.69 11.23 -2.39
N GLN A 153 -2.76 9.94 -2.76
CA GLN A 153 -3.90 9.38 -3.48
C GLN A 153 -5.17 9.38 -2.62
N ILE A 154 -5.06 9.01 -1.33
CA ILE A 154 -6.18 9.09 -0.39
C ILE A 154 -6.72 10.53 -0.31
N SER A 155 -5.85 11.53 -0.14
CA SER A 155 -6.24 12.95 -0.13
C SER A 155 -6.89 13.38 -1.44
N GLN A 156 -6.51 12.81 -2.60
CA GLN A 156 -7.21 13.04 -3.86
C GLN A 156 -8.62 12.44 -3.83
N VAL A 157 -8.79 11.21 -3.38
CA VAL A 157 -10.11 10.56 -3.27
C VAL A 157 -11.00 11.29 -2.26
N VAL A 158 -10.48 11.74 -1.12
CA VAL A 158 -11.21 12.51 -0.10
C VAL A 158 -11.69 13.86 -0.67
N ARG A 159 -10.87 14.53 -1.50
CA ARG A 159 -11.29 15.75 -2.21
C ARG A 159 -12.42 15.50 -3.19
N GLU A 160 -12.43 14.38 -3.89
CA GLU A 160 -13.55 14.00 -4.76
C GLU A 160 -14.79 13.59 -3.95
N TYR A 161 -14.61 12.85 -2.85
CA TYR A 161 -15.68 12.45 -1.93
C TYR A 161 -16.41 13.67 -1.35
N ARG A 162 -15.69 14.74 -1.02
CA ARG A 162 -16.26 16.02 -0.53
C ARG A 162 -17.25 16.64 -1.52
N LYS A 163 -17.13 16.38 -2.82
CA LYS A 163 -18.05 16.86 -3.87
C LYS A 163 -19.33 16.04 -3.98
N THR A 164 -19.40 14.87 -3.34
CA THR A 164 -20.59 14.03 -3.32
C THR A 164 -21.57 14.48 -2.24
N SER A 165 -22.79 13.94 -2.26
CA SER A 165 -23.83 14.13 -1.24
C SER A 165 -23.77 13.10 -0.09
N TYR A 166 -22.93 12.07 -0.20
CA TYR A 166 -22.77 11.07 0.86
C TYR A 166 -22.08 11.67 2.10
N ARG A 167 -22.68 11.49 3.29
CA ARG A 167 -22.18 11.99 4.58
C ARG A 167 -22.20 10.88 5.64
N VAL A 168 -21.41 9.84 5.41
CA VAL A 168 -21.26 8.71 6.35
C VAL A 168 -20.17 8.98 7.39
N SER A 169 -20.20 8.26 8.52
CA SER A 169 -19.08 8.30 9.47
C SER A 169 -17.83 7.76 8.79
N MET A 170 -16.76 8.57 8.80
CA MET A 170 -15.51 8.23 8.13
C MET A 170 -14.30 8.43 9.03
N ALA A 171 -13.20 7.74 8.70
CA ALA A 171 -11.88 7.95 9.29
C ALA A 171 -10.78 7.72 8.24
N ILE A 172 -9.61 8.32 8.46
CA ILE A 172 -8.41 8.09 7.65
C ILE A 172 -7.31 7.58 8.57
N LEU A 173 -6.80 6.37 8.32
CA LEU A 173 -5.68 5.81 9.07
C LEU A 173 -4.36 6.26 8.44
N ALA A 174 -3.45 6.77 9.26
CA ALA A 174 -2.11 7.19 8.87
C ALA A 174 -1.13 7.03 10.04
N SER A 175 0.16 7.12 9.75
CA SER A 175 1.20 7.02 10.77
C SER A 175 1.17 8.20 11.76
N ARG A 176 1.82 8.03 12.92
CA ARG A 176 1.93 9.11 13.92
C ARG A 176 2.63 10.34 13.36
N LYS A 177 3.54 10.19 12.38
CA LYS A 177 4.22 11.30 11.69
C LYS A 177 3.25 12.27 11.00
N HIS A 178 2.12 11.77 10.50
CA HIS A 178 1.11 12.62 9.86
C HIS A 178 0.15 13.29 10.85
N TYR A 179 -0.07 12.69 12.02
CA TYR A 179 -1.13 13.10 12.96
C TYR A 179 -0.65 13.73 14.27
N CYS A 180 0.63 13.64 14.62
CA CYS A 180 1.12 14.11 15.92
C CYS A 180 0.90 15.63 16.07
N THR A 181 0.09 16.02 17.04
CA THR A 181 -0.20 17.43 17.38
C THR A 181 0.67 17.96 18.51
N ASN A 182 1.43 17.09 19.19
CA ASN A 182 2.34 17.48 20.25
C ASN A 182 3.63 18.07 19.65
N LYS A 183 3.83 19.37 19.86
CA LYS A 183 4.94 20.15 19.29
C LYS A 183 6.33 19.68 19.74
N HIS A 184 6.44 19.02 20.89
CA HIS A 184 7.73 18.55 21.41
C HIS A 184 8.19 17.24 20.77
N VAL A 185 7.25 16.49 20.20
CA VAL A 185 7.46 15.13 19.68
C VAL A 185 7.40 15.10 18.15
N CYS A 186 6.54 15.92 17.53
CA CYS A 186 6.31 15.88 16.10
C CYS A 186 7.54 16.21 15.23
N THR A 187 8.54 16.89 15.78
CA THR A 187 9.78 17.27 15.09
C THR A 187 10.93 16.29 15.27
N ARG A 188 10.73 15.18 16.01
CA ARG A 188 11.78 14.18 16.25
C ARG A 188 11.73 13.04 15.24
N ASP A 189 12.88 12.47 14.92
CA ASP A 189 12.99 11.33 14.01
C ASP A 189 12.40 10.04 14.60
N ASN A 190 12.58 9.82 15.92
CA ASN A 190 12.06 8.65 16.64
C ASN A 190 10.68 8.89 17.27
N LEU A 191 9.76 9.44 16.48
CA LEU A 191 8.45 9.90 16.94
C LEU A 191 7.63 8.80 17.63
N ASP A 192 7.65 7.58 17.08
CA ASP A 192 6.86 6.46 17.61
C ASP A 192 7.30 6.03 19.01
N ASP A 193 8.60 5.95 19.27
CA ASP A 193 9.14 5.54 20.56
C ASP A 193 8.95 6.62 21.62
N GLU A 194 9.20 7.87 21.28
CA GLU A 194 8.95 9.03 22.17
C GLU A 194 7.45 9.13 22.53
N CYS A 195 6.56 8.92 21.55
CA CYS A 195 5.12 8.88 21.82
C CYS A 195 4.77 7.77 22.82
N LYS A 196 5.30 6.56 22.62
CA LYS A 196 5.09 5.43 23.56
C LYS A 196 5.63 5.74 24.95
N LEU A 197 6.80 6.36 25.06
CA LEU A 197 7.40 6.75 26.34
C LEU A 197 6.51 7.75 27.09
N LEU A 198 5.99 8.76 26.41
CA LEU A 198 5.08 9.76 27.01
C LEU A 198 3.74 9.19 27.44
N LEU A 199 3.23 8.16 26.76
CA LEU A 199 2.00 7.48 27.18
C LEU A 199 2.20 6.63 28.43
N LYS A 200 3.42 6.16 28.67
CA LYS A 200 3.80 5.32 29.82
C LYS A 200 4.07 6.12 31.09
N ASP A 201 4.53 7.36 30.95
CA ASP A 201 4.83 8.20 32.10
C ASP A 201 3.53 8.82 32.65
N GLU A 202 3.03 8.31 33.78
CA GLU A 202 1.84 8.86 34.44
C GLU A 202 2.04 10.30 34.94
N SER A 203 3.29 10.70 35.20
CA SER A 203 3.64 12.00 35.76
C SER A 203 3.78 13.10 34.70
N LEU A 204 4.45 12.80 33.58
CA LEU A 204 4.53 13.72 32.44
C LEU A 204 3.30 13.59 31.54
N GLY A 205 2.99 12.38 31.08
CA GLY A 205 1.87 12.06 30.20
C GLY A 205 1.84 12.83 28.87
N CYS A 206 1.19 12.28 27.85
CA CYS A 206 0.83 13.08 26.68
C CYS A 206 -0.44 13.90 26.98
N SER A 207 -0.29 15.22 27.12
CA SER A 207 -1.42 16.13 27.41
C SER A 207 -2.50 16.08 26.32
N GLU A 208 -2.06 15.95 25.07
CA GLU A 208 -2.90 15.85 23.89
C GLU A 208 -3.67 14.53 23.86
N TYR A 209 -3.06 13.43 24.30
CA TYR A 209 -3.72 12.12 24.36
C TYR A 209 -4.96 12.12 25.27
N LYS A 210 -4.85 12.72 26.46
CA LYS A 210 -5.97 12.88 27.40
C LYS A 210 -7.17 13.62 26.78
N ASN A 211 -6.91 14.48 25.79
CA ASN A 211 -7.91 15.27 25.08
C ASN A 211 -8.31 14.67 23.71
N ALA A 212 -7.92 13.44 23.36
CA ALA A 212 -8.25 12.83 22.06
C ALA A 212 -9.75 12.79 21.79
N HIS A 213 -10.57 12.50 22.82
CA HIS A 213 -12.04 12.50 22.72
C HIS A 213 -12.61 13.87 22.29
N LYS A 214 -11.95 14.99 22.65
CA LYS A 214 -12.38 16.35 22.27
C LYS A 214 -12.20 16.60 20.77
N VAL A 215 -11.23 15.93 20.14
CA VAL A 215 -11.01 16.00 18.69
C VAL A 215 -12.15 15.27 17.98
N LYS A 216 -12.44 14.02 18.38
CA LYS A 216 -13.51 13.19 17.81
C LYS A 216 -14.87 13.87 17.86
N CYS A 217 -15.20 14.51 18.98
CA CYS A 217 -16.51 15.14 19.20
C CYS A 217 -16.56 16.62 18.77
N HIS A 218 -15.54 17.12 18.06
CA HIS A 218 -15.49 18.54 17.72
C HIS A 218 -16.61 18.93 16.73
N PRO A 219 -17.36 20.03 16.97
CA PRO A 219 -18.51 20.41 16.14
C PRO A 219 -18.19 20.63 14.65
N SER A 220 -16.94 20.98 14.31
CA SER A 220 -16.53 21.16 12.90
C SER A 220 -16.58 19.86 12.09
N LEU A 221 -16.52 18.70 12.75
CA LEU A 221 -16.64 17.38 12.12
C LEU A 221 -18.09 16.91 12.00
N GLN A 222 -19.03 17.63 12.64
CA GLN A 222 -20.46 17.32 12.67
C GLN A 222 -21.31 18.54 12.29
N LYS A 223 -20.98 19.21 11.18
CA LYS A 223 -21.72 20.41 10.75
C LYS A 223 -23.15 20.06 10.38
N GLY A 224 -24.11 20.79 10.95
CA GLY A 224 -25.54 20.63 10.65
C GLY A 224 -26.11 19.26 11.03
N GLY A 225 -25.47 18.53 11.96
CA GLY A 225 -25.90 17.19 12.36
C GLY A 225 -25.50 16.07 11.40
N CYS A 226 -24.68 16.37 10.38
CA CYS A 226 -24.12 15.39 9.44
C CYS A 226 -22.61 15.26 9.62
N TYR A 227 -22.04 14.10 9.29
CA TYR A 227 -20.59 13.89 9.28
C TYR A 227 -19.93 14.71 8.17
N GLU A 228 -19.04 15.61 8.54
CA GLU A 228 -18.27 16.41 7.59
C GLU A 228 -17.10 15.61 7.03
N VAL A 229 -16.89 15.71 5.72
CA VAL A 229 -15.72 15.11 5.04
C VAL A 229 -14.47 15.86 5.47
N HIS A 230 -13.52 15.14 6.06
CA HIS A 230 -12.27 15.68 6.59
C HIS A 230 -11.08 14.90 6.04
N ASP A 231 -9.98 15.62 5.74
CA ASP A 231 -8.68 15.00 5.46
C ASP A 231 -7.81 14.95 6.73
N ILE A 232 -6.62 14.36 6.64
CA ILE A 232 -5.63 14.29 7.72
C ILE A 232 -5.34 15.70 8.28
N GLU A 233 -5.08 16.67 7.40
CA GLU A 233 -4.73 18.05 7.78
C GLU A 233 -5.87 18.76 8.48
N ASP A 234 -7.13 18.44 8.12
CA ASP A 234 -8.30 19.00 8.78
C ASP A 234 -8.40 18.50 10.22
N LEU A 235 -8.17 17.19 10.44
CA LEU A 235 -8.19 16.59 11.77
C LEU A 235 -7.01 17.07 12.63
N VAL A 236 -5.83 17.29 12.04
CA VAL A 236 -4.68 17.89 12.73
C VAL A 236 -4.96 19.32 13.18
N LYS A 237 -5.58 20.15 12.33
CA LYS A 237 -5.99 21.53 12.70
C LYS A 237 -6.98 21.52 13.88
N VAL A 238 -7.96 20.61 13.86
CA VAL A 238 -8.88 20.45 14.99
C VAL A 238 -8.12 20.06 16.25
N GLY A 239 -7.24 19.05 16.17
CA GLY A 239 -6.40 18.62 17.30
C GLY A 239 -5.54 19.73 17.89
N GLN A 240 -4.94 20.57 17.03
CA GLN A 240 -4.19 21.75 17.46
C GLN A 240 -5.07 22.78 18.19
N SER A 241 -6.32 22.99 17.72
CA SER A 241 -7.25 23.95 18.34
C SER A 241 -7.72 23.53 19.73
N VAL A 242 -7.97 22.22 19.94
CA VAL A 242 -8.46 21.69 21.22
C VAL A 242 -7.36 21.11 22.10
N LYS A 243 -6.08 21.22 21.68
CA LYS A 243 -4.92 20.56 22.30
C LYS A 243 -5.18 19.07 22.55
N GLY A 244 -5.67 18.39 21.51
CA GLY A 244 -6.00 16.97 21.51
C GLY A 244 -5.19 16.19 20.48
N CYS A 245 -5.03 14.89 20.72
CA CYS A 245 -4.25 14.00 19.87
C CYS A 245 -5.09 13.54 18.68
N SER A 246 -4.75 13.99 17.47
CA SER A 246 -5.46 13.60 16.26
C SER A 246 -5.22 12.13 15.86
N TYR A 247 -4.08 11.56 16.24
CA TYR A 247 -3.75 10.16 15.92
C TYR A 247 -4.71 9.17 16.61
N PHE A 248 -4.81 9.25 17.93
CA PHE A 248 -5.73 8.38 18.69
C PHE A 248 -7.19 8.71 18.40
N ALA A 249 -7.52 9.99 18.13
CA ALA A 249 -8.86 10.35 17.68
C ALA A 249 -9.22 9.64 16.37
N ALA A 250 -8.31 9.60 15.38
CA ALA A 250 -8.53 8.91 14.11
C ALA A 250 -8.72 7.39 14.30
N GLN A 251 -7.97 6.76 15.22
CA GLN A 251 -8.12 5.33 15.55
C GLN A 251 -9.52 5.04 16.13
N THR A 252 -9.93 5.78 17.17
CA THR A 252 -11.26 5.60 17.78
C THR A 252 -12.39 5.95 16.80
N MET A 253 -12.16 6.87 15.85
CA MET A 253 -13.11 7.14 14.77
C MET A 253 -13.20 5.97 13.79
N ALA A 254 -12.08 5.31 13.46
CA ALA A 254 -12.04 4.17 12.54
C ALA A 254 -12.76 2.93 13.07
N GLU A 255 -12.77 2.72 14.39
CA GLU A 255 -13.53 1.64 15.05
C GLU A 255 -15.03 1.73 14.74
N GLU A 256 -15.61 2.93 14.80
CA GLU A 256 -17.05 3.20 14.64
C GLU A 256 -17.45 3.65 13.21
N ALA A 257 -16.48 3.91 12.34
CA ALA A 257 -16.71 4.43 11.00
C ALA A 257 -17.40 3.42 10.07
N GLN A 258 -18.21 3.92 9.14
CA GLN A 258 -18.76 3.16 8.02
C GLN A 258 -17.79 3.10 6.84
N LEU A 259 -16.91 4.10 6.71
CA LEU A 259 -15.91 4.23 5.65
C LEU A 259 -14.54 4.55 6.27
N VAL A 260 -13.55 3.69 6.05
CA VAL A 260 -12.17 3.89 6.51
C VAL A 260 -11.23 3.97 5.32
N PHE A 261 -10.52 5.08 5.18
CA PHE A 261 -9.43 5.20 4.23
C PHE A 261 -8.11 4.77 4.85
N CYS A 262 -7.28 3.99 4.15
CA CYS A 262 -5.97 3.58 4.67
C CYS A 262 -4.99 3.21 3.54
N PRO A 263 -3.67 3.18 3.79
CA PRO A 263 -2.74 2.55 2.85
C PRO A 263 -2.94 1.04 2.77
N TYR A 264 -2.64 0.40 1.63
CA TYR A 264 -2.75 -1.07 1.50
C TYR A 264 -1.97 -1.85 2.53
N SER A 265 -0.84 -1.33 2.98
CA SER A 265 -0.04 -1.97 4.02
C SER A 265 -0.82 -2.23 5.31
N TYR A 266 -1.84 -1.42 5.63
CA TYR A 266 -2.69 -1.61 6.82
C TYR A 266 -3.61 -2.81 6.69
N ILE A 267 -3.96 -3.18 5.45
CA ILE A 267 -4.79 -4.35 5.14
C ILE A 267 -3.90 -5.57 4.89
N ILE A 268 -2.83 -5.42 4.12
CA ILE A 268 -2.00 -6.54 3.65
C ILE A 268 -1.05 -7.05 4.74
N ASN A 269 -0.40 -6.14 5.49
CA ASN A 269 0.58 -6.53 6.49
C ASN A 269 -0.11 -6.98 7.79
N PRO A 270 0.02 -8.25 8.21
CA PRO A 270 -0.66 -8.78 9.39
C PRO A 270 -0.17 -8.14 10.70
N THR A 271 1.08 -7.70 10.77
CA THR A 271 1.63 -7.00 11.94
C THR A 271 0.98 -5.64 12.10
N VAL A 272 0.88 -4.86 11.02
CA VAL A 272 0.18 -3.56 11.04
C VAL A 272 -1.31 -3.74 11.33
N ARG A 273 -1.95 -4.74 10.72
CA ARG A 273 -3.37 -5.04 10.91
C ARG A 273 -3.70 -5.36 12.37
N ARG A 274 -2.86 -6.17 13.04
CA ARG A 274 -2.98 -6.48 14.46
C ARG A 274 -2.71 -5.26 15.35
N ALA A 275 -1.66 -4.50 15.06
CA ALA A 275 -1.30 -3.31 15.85
C ALA A 275 -2.38 -2.22 15.78
N MET A 276 -3.17 -2.17 14.70
CA MET A 276 -4.26 -1.22 14.50
C MET A 276 -5.65 -1.82 14.79
N ASP A 277 -5.73 -3.05 15.30
CA ASP A 277 -6.97 -3.81 15.57
C ASP A 277 -7.98 -3.80 14.39
N ILE A 278 -7.47 -4.00 13.16
CA ILE A 278 -8.28 -3.97 11.95
C ILE A 278 -8.87 -5.36 11.67
N ASP A 279 -10.17 -5.53 11.91
CA ASP A 279 -10.92 -6.72 11.47
C ASP A 279 -11.62 -6.47 10.12
N ILE A 280 -11.14 -7.13 9.07
CA ILE A 280 -11.72 -7.05 7.72
C ILE A 280 -12.86 -8.06 7.48
N ARG A 281 -13.17 -8.95 8.43
CA ARG A 281 -14.22 -9.96 8.24
C ARG A 281 -15.60 -9.31 8.13
N GLY A 282 -16.35 -9.70 7.10
CA GLY A 282 -17.66 -9.11 6.81
C GLY A 282 -17.62 -7.64 6.35
N SER A 283 -16.43 -7.14 6.01
CA SER A 283 -16.22 -5.79 5.47
C SER A 283 -16.09 -5.82 3.95
N ILE A 284 -16.32 -4.67 3.31
CA ILE A 284 -16.03 -4.46 1.89
C ILE A 284 -14.62 -3.88 1.81
N VAL A 285 -13.70 -4.59 1.15
CA VAL A 285 -12.32 -4.13 0.95
C VAL A 285 -12.15 -3.68 -0.50
N ILE A 286 -11.75 -2.43 -0.69
CA ILE A 286 -11.51 -1.81 -1.98
C ILE A 286 -10.00 -1.55 -2.13
N LEU A 287 -9.42 -2.10 -3.20
CA LEU A 287 -8.03 -1.86 -3.58
C LEU A 287 -7.98 -1.10 -4.93
N ASP A 288 -7.78 0.22 -4.88
CA ASP A 288 -7.59 1.16 -6.01
C ASP A 288 -6.12 1.36 -6.48
N GLU A 289 -5.79 1.29 -7.76
CA GLU A 289 -4.37 1.33 -8.21
C GLU A 289 -3.52 0.18 -7.62
N ALA A 290 -4.11 -1.02 -7.52
CA ALA A 290 -3.51 -2.21 -6.89
C ALA A 290 -2.37 -2.88 -7.72
N HIS A 291 -1.73 -2.17 -8.65
CA HIS A 291 -0.67 -2.73 -9.50
C HIS A 291 0.62 -3.07 -8.73
N ASN A 292 0.86 -2.44 -7.56
CA ASN A 292 1.99 -2.77 -6.67
C ASN A 292 1.61 -3.68 -5.50
N ILE A 293 0.43 -4.30 -5.52
CA ILE A 293 0.00 -5.13 -4.39
C ILE A 293 0.93 -6.31 -4.15
N GLU A 294 1.57 -6.81 -5.21
CA GLU A 294 2.57 -7.87 -5.15
C GLU A 294 3.83 -7.44 -4.39
N ASP A 295 4.34 -6.24 -4.61
CA ASP A 295 5.50 -5.71 -3.91
C ASP A 295 5.18 -5.55 -2.43
N VAL A 296 4.03 -4.94 -2.11
CA VAL A 296 3.57 -4.74 -0.73
C VAL A 296 3.37 -6.09 0.00
N ALA A 297 2.86 -7.10 -0.70
CA ALA A 297 2.69 -8.44 -0.14
C ALA A 297 4.04 -9.14 0.09
N ARG A 298 4.98 -9.07 -0.86
CA ARG A 298 6.34 -9.61 -0.68
C ARG A 298 7.05 -8.92 0.48
N ASP A 299 6.96 -7.60 0.58
CA ASP A 299 7.55 -6.83 1.69
C ASP A 299 6.93 -7.22 3.03
N ALA A 300 5.61 -7.37 3.11
CA ALA A 300 4.91 -7.78 4.32
C ALA A 300 5.25 -9.21 4.78
N GLY A 301 5.58 -10.09 3.83
CA GLY A 301 6.02 -11.47 4.10
C GLY A 301 7.53 -11.59 4.36
N SER A 302 8.30 -10.55 4.10
CA SER A 302 9.76 -10.53 4.21
C SER A 302 10.23 -9.86 5.49
N ILE A 303 11.43 -10.22 5.93
CA ILE A 303 12.11 -9.56 7.04
C ILE A 303 13.58 -9.37 6.72
N GLU A 304 14.11 -8.23 7.13
CA GLU A 304 15.54 -7.92 7.12
C GLU A 304 15.93 -7.44 8.52
N VAL A 305 16.94 -8.08 9.11
CA VAL A 305 17.44 -7.72 10.44
C VAL A 305 18.95 -7.56 10.38
N GLU A 306 19.42 -6.40 10.83
CA GLU A 306 20.85 -6.15 11.00
C GLU A 306 21.36 -6.86 12.26
N GLU A 307 22.61 -7.28 12.22
CA GLU A 307 23.20 -8.08 13.29
C GLU A 307 23.29 -7.34 14.63
N ASP A 308 23.50 -6.02 14.61
CA ASP A 308 23.47 -5.17 15.80
C ASP A 308 22.10 -5.15 16.49
N VAL A 309 21.01 -5.14 15.71
CA VAL A 309 19.64 -5.27 16.23
C VAL A 309 19.43 -6.62 16.89
N LEU A 310 19.99 -7.71 16.32
CA LEU A 310 19.94 -9.03 16.95
C LEU A 310 20.70 -9.06 18.29
N PHE A 311 21.87 -8.42 18.39
CA PHE A 311 22.61 -8.32 19.66
C PHE A 311 21.84 -7.49 20.72
N ALA A 312 21.20 -6.40 20.30
CA ALA A 312 20.36 -5.60 21.19
C ALA A 312 19.17 -6.42 21.71
N LEU A 313 18.46 -7.11 20.80
CA LEU A 313 17.35 -8.00 21.14
C LEU A 313 17.79 -9.13 22.09
N GLN A 314 18.93 -9.77 21.82
CA GLN A 314 19.49 -10.82 22.70
C GLN A 314 19.75 -10.28 24.11
N THR A 315 20.38 -9.11 24.22
CA THR A 315 20.71 -8.49 25.52
C THR A 315 19.44 -8.18 26.30
N GLU A 316 18.43 -7.60 25.65
CA GLU A 316 17.14 -7.32 26.29
C GLU A 316 16.42 -8.59 26.73
N LEU A 317 16.36 -9.63 25.88
CA LEU A 317 15.78 -10.92 26.25
C LEU A 317 16.49 -11.54 27.45
N GLY A 318 17.83 -11.45 27.51
CA GLY A 318 18.62 -11.95 28.63
C GLY A 318 18.27 -11.27 29.96
N HIS A 319 18.08 -9.94 29.95
CA HIS A 319 17.60 -9.21 31.13
C HIS A 319 16.18 -9.62 31.55
N LEU A 320 15.31 -9.91 30.58
CA LEU A 320 13.93 -10.35 30.83
C LEU A 320 13.85 -11.79 31.37
N CYS A 321 14.79 -12.66 31.02
CA CYS A 321 14.89 -14.00 31.59
C CYS A 321 15.15 -13.98 33.10
N MET A 322 15.90 -12.98 33.59
CA MET A 322 16.25 -12.83 35.01
C MET A 322 15.11 -12.22 35.84
N ALA A 323 14.05 -11.71 35.21
CA ALA A 323 12.87 -11.21 35.90
C ALA A 323 11.93 -12.36 36.31
N ASP A 324 11.24 -12.19 37.44
CA ASP A 324 10.43 -13.25 38.05
C ASP A 324 9.32 -13.74 37.10
N GLY A 325 9.26 -15.06 36.87
CA GLY A 325 8.34 -15.68 35.90
C GLY A 325 8.68 -15.51 34.41
N GLY A 326 9.75 -14.78 34.06
CA GLY A 326 10.15 -14.50 32.67
C GLY A 326 10.82 -15.67 31.96
N ALA A 327 11.51 -16.56 32.70
CA ALA A 327 12.31 -17.65 32.14
C ALA A 327 11.55 -18.56 31.17
N MET A 328 10.29 -18.93 31.49
CA MET A 328 9.51 -19.83 30.62
C MET A 328 9.08 -19.19 29.30
N THR A 329 9.11 -17.86 29.19
CA THR A 329 8.67 -17.13 27.98
C THR A 329 9.85 -16.59 27.20
N TYR A 330 10.83 -15.98 27.87
CA TYR A 330 11.92 -15.28 27.22
C TYR A 330 13.15 -16.17 26.97
N GLN A 331 13.37 -17.24 27.75
CA GLN A 331 14.53 -18.11 27.56
C GLN A 331 14.54 -18.80 26.20
N PRO A 332 13.44 -19.41 25.71
CA PRO A 332 13.43 -20.01 24.38
C PRO A 332 13.72 -19.01 23.25
N LEU A 333 13.25 -17.77 23.42
CA LEU A 333 13.51 -16.69 22.46
C LEU A 333 14.98 -16.25 22.51
N TYR A 334 15.56 -16.11 23.71
CA TYR A 334 16.97 -15.79 23.90
C TYR A 334 17.86 -16.84 23.22
N ASP A 335 17.60 -18.12 23.48
CA ASP A 335 18.36 -19.24 22.91
C ASP A 335 18.25 -19.26 21.37
N MET A 336 17.06 -18.98 20.83
CA MET A 336 16.85 -18.86 19.38
C MET A 336 17.68 -17.72 18.78
N ILE A 337 17.62 -16.52 19.36
CA ILE A 337 18.39 -15.37 18.85
C ILE A 337 19.89 -15.62 18.98
N GLN A 338 20.34 -16.26 20.07
CA GLN A 338 21.73 -16.69 20.22
C GLN A 338 22.15 -17.68 19.12
N GLY A 339 21.28 -18.63 18.78
CA GLY A 339 21.50 -19.58 17.68
C GLY A 339 21.65 -18.88 16.33
N ILE A 340 20.80 -17.89 16.04
CA ILE A 340 20.92 -17.06 14.82
C ILE A 340 22.25 -16.31 14.80
N ILE A 341 22.63 -15.64 15.91
CA ILE A 341 23.89 -14.89 16.00
C ILE A 341 25.10 -15.79 15.78
N SER A 342 25.11 -16.98 16.40
CA SER A 342 26.18 -17.96 16.22
C SER A 342 26.27 -18.42 14.75
N TRP A 343 25.13 -18.74 14.14
CA TRP A 343 25.07 -19.15 12.74
C TRP A 343 25.56 -18.03 11.78
N ILE A 344 25.19 -16.76 12.04
CA ILE A 344 25.73 -15.61 11.29
C ILE A 344 27.25 -15.58 11.43
N GLY A 345 27.78 -15.73 12.64
CA GLY A 345 29.22 -15.78 12.94
C GLY A 345 29.95 -16.83 12.10
N ASP A 346 29.42 -18.05 12.06
CA ASP A 346 29.99 -19.17 11.31
C ASP A 346 29.94 -18.92 9.79
N ARG A 347 28.84 -18.36 9.29
CA ARG A 347 28.64 -18.16 7.85
C ARG A 347 29.36 -16.96 7.28
N LYS A 348 29.65 -15.92 8.08
CA LYS A 348 30.39 -14.72 7.66
C LYS A 348 31.70 -15.02 6.93
N MET A 349 32.42 -16.05 7.36
CA MET A 349 33.73 -16.42 6.80
C MET A 349 33.62 -17.20 5.48
N SER A 350 32.43 -17.71 5.15
CA SER A 350 32.19 -18.57 3.98
C SER A 350 31.49 -17.85 2.80
N MET A 351 31.22 -16.55 2.95
CA MET A 351 30.41 -15.79 1.99
C MET A 351 31.14 -15.56 0.67
N LYS A 352 30.40 -15.64 -0.44
CA LYS A 352 30.94 -15.34 -1.77
C LYS A 352 30.97 -13.84 -2.01
N LYS A 353 32.07 -13.36 -2.60
CA LYS A 353 32.19 -11.97 -3.05
C LYS A 353 31.45 -11.80 -4.37
N HIS A 354 30.50 -10.87 -4.43
CA HIS A 354 29.74 -10.55 -5.64
C HIS A 354 30.23 -9.25 -6.28
N GLU A 355 30.46 -8.21 -5.48
CA GLU A 355 30.97 -6.91 -5.95
C GLU A 355 32.11 -6.40 -5.03
N PHE A 356 32.67 -5.23 -5.36
CA PHE A 356 33.60 -4.56 -4.44
C PHE A 356 32.87 -4.26 -3.13
N GLU A 357 33.44 -4.74 -2.01
CA GLU A 357 32.88 -4.57 -0.66
C GLU A 357 31.49 -5.16 -0.42
N HIS A 358 31.02 -6.10 -1.26
CA HIS A 358 29.73 -6.78 -1.07
C HIS A 358 29.89 -8.30 -1.15
N TYR A 359 29.51 -8.96 -0.05
CA TYR A 359 29.49 -10.40 0.10
C TYR A 359 28.06 -10.87 0.35
N SER A 360 27.67 -11.99 -0.24
CA SER A 360 26.34 -12.56 -0.01
C SER A 360 26.31 -14.08 -0.17
N SER A 361 25.42 -14.71 0.59
CA SER A 361 25.07 -16.12 0.47
C SER A 361 23.55 -16.26 0.45
N PHE A 362 23.03 -17.16 -0.39
CA PHE A 362 21.60 -17.35 -0.60
C PHE A 362 21.24 -18.84 -0.52
N TRP A 363 20.12 -19.14 0.12
CA TRP A 363 19.60 -20.49 0.29
C TRP A 363 18.09 -20.51 0.03
N THR A 364 17.60 -21.56 -0.64
CA THR A 364 16.19 -21.72 -1.01
C THR A 364 15.70 -23.12 -0.62
N ALA A 365 14.39 -23.28 -0.41
CA ALA A 365 13.74 -24.56 -0.12
C ALA A 365 14.45 -25.35 1.00
N ASP A 366 14.71 -26.65 0.80
CA ASP A 366 15.37 -27.53 1.77
C ASP A 366 16.72 -27.01 2.28
N LYS A 367 17.44 -26.22 1.47
CA LYS A 367 18.70 -25.61 1.91
C LYS A 367 18.43 -24.55 2.97
N ALA A 368 17.43 -23.69 2.76
CA ALA A 368 17.05 -22.68 3.74
C ALA A 368 16.57 -23.33 5.05
N ILE A 369 15.77 -24.40 4.97
CA ILE A 369 15.32 -25.17 6.14
C ILE A 369 16.53 -25.70 6.93
N ARG A 370 17.52 -26.30 6.25
CA ARG A 370 18.73 -26.82 6.92
C ARG A 370 19.58 -25.73 7.58
N GLU A 371 19.71 -24.56 6.96
CA GLU A 371 20.43 -23.44 7.56
C GLU A 371 19.69 -22.91 8.81
N LEU A 372 18.36 -22.79 8.76
CA LEU A 372 17.55 -22.43 9.93
C LEU A 372 17.66 -23.47 11.04
N GLN A 373 17.69 -24.77 10.71
CA GLN A 373 17.92 -25.83 11.68
C GLN A 373 19.29 -25.71 12.37
N GLN A 374 20.33 -25.33 11.63
CA GLN A 374 21.66 -25.05 12.20
C GLN A 374 21.66 -23.81 13.10
N ALA A 375 20.81 -22.83 12.81
CA ALA A 375 20.54 -21.69 13.69
C ALA A 375 19.63 -22.02 14.89
N GLY A 376 19.22 -23.29 15.06
CA GLY A 376 18.36 -23.73 16.18
C GLY A 376 16.85 -23.58 15.93
N ILE A 377 16.44 -23.21 14.70
CA ILE A 377 15.04 -23.03 14.34
C ILE A 377 14.59 -24.23 13.51
N THR A 378 13.77 -25.08 14.11
CA THR A 378 13.20 -26.27 13.47
C THR A 378 11.69 -26.16 13.40
N GLU A 379 11.07 -26.84 12.43
CA GLU A 379 9.61 -26.90 12.30
C GLU A 379 8.94 -27.45 13.57
N GLN A 380 9.60 -28.36 14.30
CA GLN A 380 9.08 -28.96 15.53
C GLN A 380 9.12 -28.01 16.73
N CYS A 381 10.17 -27.19 16.85
CA CYS A 381 10.27 -26.22 17.95
C CYS A 381 9.55 -24.91 17.65
N PHE A 382 9.31 -24.59 16.37
CA PHE A 382 8.72 -23.30 15.97
C PHE A 382 7.35 -23.00 16.61
N PRO A 383 6.40 -23.95 16.76
CA PRO A 383 5.13 -23.67 17.45
C PRO A 383 5.30 -23.18 18.89
N ILE A 384 6.27 -23.73 19.62
CA ILE A 384 6.57 -23.34 21.01
C ILE A 384 7.21 -21.94 21.01
N LEU A 385 8.18 -21.71 20.13
CA LEU A 385 8.82 -20.40 19.96
C LEU A 385 7.79 -19.33 19.59
N HIS A 386 6.88 -19.65 18.67
CA HIS A 386 5.83 -18.74 18.21
C HIS A 386 4.86 -18.38 19.35
N GLN A 387 4.46 -19.35 20.18
CA GLN A 387 3.66 -19.06 21.38
C GLN A 387 4.39 -18.14 22.37
N CYS A 388 5.68 -18.39 22.60
CA CYS A 388 6.51 -17.54 23.45
C CYS A 388 6.63 -16.12 22.89
N ALA A 389 6.85 -15.98 21.59
CA ALA A 389 6.93 -14.70 20.90
C ALA A 389 5.60 -13.94 20.97
N MET A 390 4.47 -14.60 20.68
CA MET A 390 3.15 -13.97 20.80
C MET A 390 2.88 -13.46 22.22
N LYS A 391 3.27 -14.23 23.24
CA LYS A 391 3.15 -13.81 24.63
C LYS A 391 4.06 -12.62 24.93
N ALA A 392 5.32 -12.65 24.50
CA ALA A 392 6.27 -11.55 24.66
C ALA A 392 5.79 -10.26 23.98
N ILE A 393 5.30 -10.38 22.75
CA ILE A 393 4.72 -9.28 21.96
C ILE A 393 3.52 -8.69 22.68
N LYS A 394 2.56 -9.54 23.08
CA LYS A 394 1.36 -9.09 23.80
C LYS A 394 1.73 -8.36 25.09
N THR A 395 2.62 -8.92 25.91
CA THR A 395 3.09 -8.25 27.13
C THR A 395 3.78 -6.91 26.82
N ALA A 396 4.51 -6.80 25.72
CA ALA A 396 5.14 -5.55 25.31
C ALA A 396 4.15 -4.51 24.77
N SER A 397 3.03 -4.96 24.18
CA SER A 397 1.94 -4.12 23.66
C SER A 397 0.92 -3.70 24.73
N ASP A 398 0.73 -4.50 25.78
CA ASP A 398 -0.24 -4.22 26.85
C ASP A 398 0.23 -3.03 27.71
N GLU A 399 -0.52 -1.92 27.65
CA GLU A 399 -0.20 -0.64 28.29
C GLU A 399 -0.20 -0.71 29.83
N GLU A 400 -0.94 -1.65 30.43
CA GLU A 400 -1.12 -1.80 31.88
C GLU A 400 0.06 -2.52 32.58
N SER A 401 1.01 -3.09 31.82
CA SER A 401 2.15 -3.79 32.42
C SER A 401 3.28 -2.83 32.81
N VAL A 402 3.47 -2.65 34.12
CA VAL A 402 4.60 -1.90 34.71
C VAL A 402 5.77 -2.86 34.91
N GLY A 403 6.81 -2.80 34.06
CA GLY A 403 8.01 -3.64 34.20
C GLY A 403 8.97 -3.66 32.99
N ASN A 404 10.04 -4.47 33.10
CA ASN A 404 11.01 -4.75 32.04
C ASN A 404 10.28 -5.34 30.82
N ARG A 405 10.45 -4.72 29.64
CA ARG A 405 9.87 -5.15 28.36
C ARG A 405 10.83 -4.84 27.23
N LEU A 406 10.57 -5.42 26.06
CA LEU A 406 11.35 -5.15 24.85
C LEU A 406 11.21 -3.68 24.42
N SER A 407 12.30 -3.13 23.90
CA SER A 407 12.34 -1.83 23.23
C SER A 407 11.54 -1.86 21.92
N GLY A 408 11.22 -0.68 21.37
CA GLY A 408 10.48 -0.59 20.10
C GLY A 408 11.18 -1.31 18.96
N MET A 409 12.50 -1.10 18.82
CA MET A 409 13.35 -1.77 17.83
C MET A 409 13.36 -3.29 17.99
N SER A 410 13.62 -3.77 19.21
CA SER A 410 13.66 -5.20 19.52
C SER A 410 12.30 -5.88 19.32
N LEU A 411 11.20 -5.19 19.66
CA LEU A 411 9.84 -5.69 19.42
C LEU A 411 9.55 -5.80 17.92
N ILE A 412 9.88 -4.78 17.12
CA ILE A 412 9.67 -4.80 15.66
C ILE A 412 10.48 -5.93 15.01
N ALA A 413 11.75 -6.10 15.42
CA ALA A 413 12.59 -7.18 14.92
C ALA A 413 12.01 -8.56 15.26
N LEU A 414 11.55 -8.75 16.50
CA LEU A 414 10.92 -9.99 16.94
C LEU A 414 9.60 -10.26 16.20
N GLU A 415 8.71 -9.26 16.10
CA GLU A 415 7.44 -9.36 15.37
C GLU A 415 7.66 -9.69 13.89
N GLY A 416 8.59 -9.00 13.24
CA GLY A 416 8.93 -9.22 11.83
C GLY A 416 9.49 -10.62 11.59
N LEU A 417 10.44 -11.06 12.44
CA LEU A 417 11.04 -12.38 12.35
C LEU A 417 9.98 -13.49 12.49
N PHE A 418 9.12 -13.41 13.50
CA PHE A 418 8.08 -14.41 13.71
C PHE A 418 6.96 -14.34 12.68
N SER A 419 6.64 -13.16 12.15
CA SER A 419 5.69 -13.01 11.04
C SER A 419 6.18 -13.75 9.79
N SER A 420 7.40 -13.46 9.33
CA SER A 420 7.97 -14.11 8.14
C SER A 420 8.21 -15.61 8.34
N LEU A 421 8.70 -16.03 9.51
CA LEU A 421 8.88 -17.46 9.81
C LEU A 421 7.56 -18.21 9.90
N SER A 422 6.47 -17.57 10.33
CA SER A 422 5.14 -18.20 10.37
C SER A 422 4.66 -18.55 8.97
N TYR A 423 4.83 -17.66 8.01
CA TYR A 423 4.54 -17.95 6.60
C TYR A 423 5.46 -19.03 6.04
N PHE A 424 6.76 -18.95 6.33
CA PHE A 424 7.77 -19.91 5.88
C PHE A 424 7.46 -21.35 6.34
N PHE A 425 7.12 -21.54 7.62
CA PHE A 425 6.81 -22.87 8.18
C PHE A 425 5.34 -23.27 8.01
N CYS A 426 4.46 -22.39 7.52
CA CYS A 426 3.06 -22.71 7.29
C CYS A 426 2.90 -23.89 6.32
N GLY A 427 1.89 -24.73 6.55
CA GLY A 427 1.61 -25.91 5.72
C GLY A 427 2.69 -26.99 5.82
N ASN A 428 3.32 -27.15 6.99
CA ASN A 428 4.46 -28.03 7.23
C ASN A 428 5.66 -27.72 6.32
N GLY A 429 6.00 -26.43 6.20
CA GLY A 429 7.09 -25.96 5.35
C GLY A 429 6.80 -25.99 3.84
N SER A 430 5.53 -26.14 3.43
CA SER A 430 5.15 -26.17 2.01
C SER A 430 5.55 -24.90 1.25
N HIS A 431 5.66 -23.77 1.94
CA HIS A 431 6.06 -22.49 1.35
C HIS A 431 7.58 -22.25 1.37
N ALA A 432 8.41 -23.19 1.83
CA ALA A 432 9.86 -22.98 1.87
C ALA A 432 10.48 -22.73 0.48
N THR A 433 9.83 -23.21 -0.59
CA THR A 433 10.21 -22.92 -1.98
C THR A 433 9.86 -21.51 -2.44
N ASP A 434 8.90 -20.87 -1.76
CA ASP A 434 8.45 -19.49 -2.02
C ASP A 434 9.33 -18.45 -1.31
N TYR A 435 10.35 -18.90 -0.58
CA TYR A 435 11.23 -18.05 0.21
C TYR A 435 12.71 -18.22 -0.15
N GLN A 436 13.47 -17.15 0.07
CA GLN A 436 14.92 -17.15 0.00
C GLN A 436 15.51 -16.60 1.30
N LEU A 437 16.30 -17.42 1.98
CA LEU A 437 17.15 -16.99 3.08
C LEU A 437 18.42 -16.39 2.50
N ALA A 438 18.82 -15.23 2.98
CA ALA A 438 20.02 -14.53 2.55
C ALA A 438 20.80 -14.01 3.76
N LEU A 439 22.13 -14.08 3.64
CA LEU A 439 23.04 -13.38 4.52
C LEU A 439 23.86 -12.43 3.64
N GLN A 440 23.87 -11.16 3.99
CA GLN A 440 24.58 -10.12 3.24
C GLN A 440 25.58 -9.41 4.17
N ARG A 441 26.74 -9.05 3.62
CA ARG A 441 27.76 -8.27 4.32
C ARG A 441 28.33 -7.22 3.39
N TYR A 442 28.18 -5.95 3.76
CA TYR A 442 28.60 -4.82 2.93
C TYR A 442 29.10 -3.63 3.75
N VAL A 443 29.74 -2.66 3.10
CA VAL A 443 30.19 -1.41 3.71
C VAL A 443 29.17 -0.31 3.42
N LYS A 444 28.60 0.30 4.47
CA LYS A 444 27.66 1.41 4.31
C LYS A 444 28.41 2.66 3.86
N ARG A 445 28.08 3.19 2.68
CA ARG A 445 28.59 4.50 2.21
C ARG A 445 27.49 5.54 2.41
N ASP A 446 27.36 6.07 3.63
CA ASP A 446 26.49 7.23 3.84
C ASP A 446 27.14 8.47 3.20
N GLY A 447 26.36 9.15 2.34
CA GLY A 447 26.79 10.36 1.65
C GLY A 447 27.12 11.48 2.64
N GLY A 448 28.40 11.66 2.94
CA GLY A 448 28.91 12.82 3.69
C GLY A 448 29.88 12.49 4.82
N ASN A 449 29.81 11.29 5.41
CA ASN A 449 30.80 10.83 6.38
C ASN A 449 30.90 9.29 6.30
N ALA A 450 32.07 8.80 5.87
CA ALA A 450 32.36 7.37 5.81
C ALA A 450 32.45 6.79 7.22
N ALA A 451 31.32 6.35 7.77
CA ALA A 451 31.33 5.37 8.84
C ALA A 451 31.86 4.06 8.26
N ASN A 452 33.16 3.80 8.42
CA ASN A 452 33.84 2.59 7.97
C ASN A 452 33.42 1.34 8.78
N GLY A 453 32.12 1.03 8.80
CA GLY A 453 31.56 -0.15 9.45
C GLY A 453 31.14 -1.20 8.42
N TRP A 454 31.58 -2.44 8.62
CA TRP A 454 30.97 -3.58 7.96
C TRP A 454 29.61 -3.86 8.58
N ILE A 455 28.56 -3.84 7.77
CA ILE A 455 27.21 -4.23 8.18
C ILE A 455 26.98 -5.66 7.74
N CYS A 456 26.40 -6.47 8.62
CA CYS A 456 25.92 -7.80 8.31
C CYS A 456 24.41 -7.83 8.52
N LYS A 457 23.69 -8.36 7.53
CA LYS A 457 22.23 -8.36 7.48
C LYS A 457 21.73 -9.77 7.16
N LEU A 458 20.84 -10.26 8.01
CA LEU A 458 20.05 -11.47 7.79
C LEU A 458 18.74 -11.08 7.11
N SER A 459 18.43 -11.72 6.00
CA SER A 459 17.16 -11.50 5.30
C SER A 459 16.44 -12.82 5.02
N LEU A 460 15.14 -12.82 5.20
CA LEU A 460 14.26 -13.89 4.76
C LEU A 460 13.22 -13.26 3.82
N TRP A 461 13.44 -13.43 2.52
CA TRP A 461 12.64 -12.80 1.48
C TRP A 461 11.53 -13.72 1.00
N CYS A 462 10.29 -13.22 1.03
CA CYS A 462 9.13 -13.85 0.40
C CYS A 462 9.15 -13.51 -1.11
N LEU A 463 9.28 -14.53 -1.95
CA LEU A 463 9.30 -14.38 -3.40
C LEU A 463 7.90 -14.50 -4.01
N ASN A 464 6.99 -15.21 -3.34
CA ASN A 464 5.62 -15.43 -3.81
C ASN A 464 4.61 -14.59 -3.00
N PRO A 465 4.06 -13.50 -3.55
CA PRO A 465 3.12 -12.64 -2.84
C PRO A 465 1.80 -13.35 -2.47
N ALA A 466 1.47 -14.45 -3.16
CA ALA A 466 0.26 -15.21 -2.89
C ALA A 466 0.25 -15.82 -1.48
N VAL A 467 1.42 -16.10 -0.88
CA VAL A 467 1.53 -16.65 0.48
C VAL A 467 0.89 -15.71 1.49
N VAL A 468 1.20 -14.42 1.41
CA VAL A 468 0.64 -13.38 2.29
C VAL A 468 -0.80 -13.05 1.87
N PHE A 469 -1.05 -12.94 0.56
CA PHE A 469 -2.36 -12.55 0.05
C PHE A 469 -3.45 -13.61 0.34
N LYS A 470 -3.07 -14.88 0.51
CA LYS A 470 -3.97 -16.01 0.79
C LYS A 470 -4.82 -15.79 2.03
N GLU A 471 -4.30 -15.14 3.07
CA GLU A 471 -5.09 -14.84 4.28
C GLU A 471 -6.25 -13.87 4.03
N ILE A 472 -6.13 -13.03 3.00
CA ILE A 472 -7.12 -12.01 2.64
C ILE A 472 -8.08 -12.56 1.59
N ALA A 473 -7.55 -13.31 0.61
CA ALA A 473 -8.32 -13.84 -0.50
C ALA A 473 -8.94 -15.23 -0.24
N ASN A 474 -8.53 -15.96 0.80
CA ASN A 474 -8.98 -17.31 1.16
C ASN A 474 -9.28 -18.23 -0.04
N LEU A 475 -8.25 -18.88 -0.61
CA LEU A 475 -8.31 -20.00 -1.57
C LEU A 475 -9.15 -19.83 -2.86
N SER A 476 -9.95 -18.78 -3.06
CA SER A 476 -10.55 -18.48 -4.36
C SER A 476 -9.49 -17.84 -5.22
N LEU A 477 -8.79 -18.69 -5.98
CA LEU A 477 -7.79 -18.31 -6.98
C LEU A 477 -8.40 -17.64 -8.23
N SER A 478 -9.71 -17.40 -8.24
CA SER A 478 -10.43 -16.79 -9.36
C SER A 478 -11.21 -15.55 -8.91
N PHE A 479 -11.09 -14.48 -9.68
CA PHE A 479 -12.00 -13.35 -9.61
C PHE A 479 -13.31 -13.74 -10.31
N GLU A 480 -14.43 -13.80 -9.57
CA GLU A 480 -15.72 -14.21 -10.14
C GLU A 480 -16.38 -13.11 -10.99
N ALA A 481 -15.82 -11.90 -10.95
CA ALA A 481 -16.27 -10.75 -11.71
C ALA A 481 -15.07 -9.96 -12.26
N CYS A 482 -14.73 -10.19 -13.53
CA CYS A 482 -13.75 -9.36 -14.24
C CYS A 482 -14.47 -8.37 -15.17
N MET A 483 -13.89 -7.19 -15.34
CA MET A 483 -14.35 -6.21 -16.32
C MET A 483 -13.19 -5.32 -16.76
N GLU A 484 -13.10 -5.06 -18.05
CA GLU A 484 -12.25 -4.02 -18.64
C GLU A 484 -13.16 -2.99 -19.29
N ALA A 485 -13.12 -1.74 -18.82
CA ALA A 485 -13.94 -0.67 -19.36
C ALA A 485 -13.26 -0.04 -20.60
N PRO A 486 -14.02 0.33 -21.65
CA PRO A 486 -13.44 1.01 -22.81
C PRO A 486 -12.93 2.41 -22.45
N HIS A 487 -12.01 2.93 -23.28
CA HIS A 487 -11.55 4.31 -23.20
C HIS A 487 -12.71 5.31 -23.39
N VAL A 488 -12.67 6.38 -22.60
CA VAL A 488 -13.64 7.49 -22.69
C VAL A 488 -13.22 8.50 -23.76
N ILE A 489 -11.93 8.53 -24.09
CA ILE A 489 -11.37 9.39 -25.13
C ILE A 489 -11.47 8.71 -26.49
N ASP A 490 -11.56 9.55 -27.53
CA ASP A 490 -11.33 9.11 -28.89
C ASP A 490 -9.82 8.95 -29.11
N VAL A 491 -9.37 7.70 -29.15
CA VAL A 491 -7.95 7.35 -29.29
C VAL A 491 -7.39 7.86 -30.62
N GLU A 492 -8.19 7.97 -31.67
CA GLU A 492 -7.70 8.41 -32.98
C GLU A 492 -7.39 9.92 -33.02
N SER A 493 -8.08 10.72 -32.21
CA SER A 493 -7.93 12.18 -32.23
C SER A 493 -7.24 12.77 -30.99
N GLN A 494 -7.23 12.06 -29.87
CA GLN A 494 -6.78 12.60 -28.58
C GLN A 494 -5.45 12.03 -28.08
N VAL A 495 -5.00 10.87 -28.57
CA VAL A 495 -3.74 10.25 -28.14
C VAL A 495 -2.98 9.70 -29.33
N TRP A 496 -1.71 10.09 -29.45
CA TRP A 496 -0.80 9.50 -30.43
C TRP A 496 0.32 8.79 -29.70
N ALA A 497 0.49 7.49 -29.98
CA ALA A 497 1.56 6.66 -29.44
C ALA A 497 2.38 6.07 -30.58
N ALA A 498 3.71 6.19 -30.49
CA ALA A 498 4.63 5.66 -31.48
C ALA A 498 5.93 5.21 -30.83
N VAL A 499 6.58 4.22 -31.45
CA VAL A 499 7.93 3.80 -31.12
C VAL A 499 8.88 4.48 -32.10
N VAL A 500 9.88 5.20 -31.59
CA VAL A 500 10.92 5.85 -32.40
C VAL A 500 12.21 5.01 -32.31
N PRO A 501 12.48 4.10 -33.27
CA PRO A 501 13.60 3.16 -33.16
C PRO A 501 14.96 3.79 -33.51
N ALA A 502 14.96 4.90 -34.26
CA ALA A 502 16.16 5.58 -34.71
C ALA A 502 15.99 7.11 -34.65
N GLY A 503 17.05 7.78 -34.21
CA GLY A 503 17.12 9.23 -34.13
C GLY A 503 17.68 9.87 -35.40
N PRO A 504 17.97 11.19 -35.36
CA PRO A 504 18.66 11.89 -36.43
C PRO A 504 19.95 11.16 -36.85
N ALA A 505 20.28 11.22 -38.15
CA ALA A 505 21.37 10.48 -38.77
C ALA A 505 21.26 8.93 -38.69
N ASN A 506 20.04 8.40 -38.54
CA ASN A 506 19.74 6.96 -38.50
C ASN A 506 20.46 6.22 -37.35
N CYS A 507 20.73 6.92 -36.25
CA CYS A 507 21.33 6.35 -35.06
C CYS A 507 20.29 5.50 -34.32
N GLN A 508 20.61 4.23 -34.03
CA GLN A 508 19.69 3.35 -33.32
C GLN A 508 19.54 3.77 -31.85
N LEU A 509 18.30 4.05 -31.43
CA LEU A 509 17.99 4.45 -30.07
C LEU A 509 17.79 3.20 -29.19
N ASN A 510 18.90 2.64 -28.71
CA ASN A 510 18.90 1.47 -27.85
C ASN A 510 19.64 1.75 -26.53
N ALA A 511 18.89 1.84 -25.43
CA ALA A 511 19.42 2.10 -24.10
C ALA A 511 19.88 0.84 -23.33
N SER A 512 20.12 -0.29 -24.01
CA SER A 512 20.61 -1.52 -23.37
C SER A 512 22.02 -1.33 -22.77
N TYR A 513 22.40 -2.20 -21.84
CA TYR A 513 23.71 -2.17 -21.17
C TYR A 513 24.90 -2.11 -22.15
N LYS A 514 24.80 -2.77 -23.30
CA LYS A 514 25.88 -2.81 -24.31
C LYS A 514 26.05 -1.49 -25.07
N THR A 515 25.00 -0.70 -25.17
CA THR A 515 24.89 0.44 -26.10
C THR A 515 24.76 1.78 -25.41
N ALA A 516 24.27 1.81 -24.17
CA ALA A 516 24.06 3.05 -23.40
C ALA A 516 25.35 3.85 -23.14
N ASP A 517 26.51 3.17 -23.15
CA ASP A 517 27.82 3.80 -23.00
C ASP A 517 28.35 4.42 -24.30
N GLY A 518 27.75 4.10 -25.45
CA GLY A 518 28.19 4.62 -26.73
C GLY A 518 27.80 6.09 -26.91
N TYR A 519 28.77 6.95 -27.24
CA TYR A 519 28.50 8.37 -27.52
C TYR A 519 27.53 8.58 -28.69
N ALA A 520 27.53 7.70 -29.69
CA ALA A 520 26.57 7.74 -30.79
C ALA A 520 25.12 7.67 -30.28
N PHE A 521 24.82 6.76 -29.35
CA PHE A 521 23.50 6.65 -28.72
C PHE A 521 23.17 7.90 -27.90
N GLN A 522 24.10 8.35 -27.06
CA GLN A 522 23.88 9.50 -26.17
C GLN A 522 23.60 10.77 -26.96
N ASP A 523 24.39 11.04 -28.01
CA ASP A 523 24.24 12.19 -28.88
C ASP A 523 22.96 12.07 -29.74
N GLY A 524 22.69 10.87 -30.28
CA GLY A 524 21.49 10.59 -31.07
C GLY A 524 20.19 10.76 -30.27
N LEU A 525 20.16 10.34 -29.00
CA LEU A 525 19.02 10.55 -28.11
C LEU A 525 18.80 12.03 -27.81
N GLY A 526 19.88 12.78 -27.52
CA GLY A 526 19.81 14.21 -27.26
C GLY A 526 19.27 14.99 -28.47
N ALA A 527 19.75 14.68 -29.67
CA ALA A 527 19.27 15.27 -30.91
C ALA A 527 17.79 14.92 -31.19
N SER A 528 17.38 13.69 -30.89
CA SER A 528 15.98 13.26 -31.03
C SER A 528 15.06 14.05 -30.10
N LEU A 529 15.47 14.23 -28.83
CA LEU A 529 14.72 15.02 -27.86
C LEU A 529 14.62 16.49 -28.26
N GLU A 530 15.68 17.04 -28.88
CA GLU A 530 15.68 18.42 -29.38
C GLU A 530 14.60 18.61 -30.46
N GLU A 531 14.54 17.73 -31.45
CA GLU A 531 13.51 17.77 -32.50
C GLU A 531 12.09 17.60 -31.95
N ILE A 532 11.91 16.72 -30.96
CA ILE A 532 10.62 16.55 -30.27
C ILE A 532 10.24 17.85 -29.56
N CYS A 533 11.18 18.48 -28.85
CA CYS A 533 10.91 19.72 -28.11
C CYS A 533 10.56 20.90 -29.02
N LYS A 534 11.09 20.97 -30.24
CA LYS A 534 10.73 21.99 -31.24
C LYS A 534 9.27 21.90 -31.68
N ILE A 535 8.74 20.68 -31.76
CA ILE A 535 7.39 20.41 -32.31
C ILE A 535 6.35 20.35 -31.19
N ALA A 536 6.70 19.78 -30.03
CA ALA A 536 5.77 19.57 -28.93
C ALA A 536 5.37 20.90 -28.27
N PRO A 537 4.09 21.32 -28.36
CA PRO A 537 3.63 22.52 -27.67
C PRO A 537 3.55 22.29 -26.17
N GLY A 538 3.78 23.33 -25.38
CA GLY A 538 3.64 23.25 -23.92
C GLY A 538 4.80 22.54 -23.22
N GLY A 539 4.48 21.68 -22.26
CA GLY A 539 5.46 20.96 -21.44
C GLY A 539 5.80 19.57 -21.98
N VAL A 540 7.07 19.17 -21.80
CA VAL A 540 7.57 17.83 -22.12
C VAL A 540 8.03 17.15 -20.83
N LEU A 541 7.70 15.87 -20.69
CA LEU A 541 8.14 15.00 -19.60
C LEU A 541 8.96 13.86 -20.20
N VAL A 542 10.19 13.67 -19.74
CA VAL A 542 11.09 12.62 -20.21
C VAL A 542 11.43 11.71 -19.04
N PHE A 543 11.12 10.42 -19.17
CA PHE A 543 11.43 9.43 -18.15
C PHE A 543 12.66 8.62 -18.54
N PHE A 544 13.62 8.51 -17.63
CA PHE A 544 14.81 7.68 -17.80
C PHE A 544 14.70 6.39 -16.99
N PRO A 545 15.22 5.25 -17.50
CA PRO A 545 15.24 3.98 -16.77
C PRO A 545 16.02 4.00 -15.45
N SER A 546 16.95 4.96 -15.27
CA SER A 546 17.69 5.14 -14.02
C SER A 546 18.33 6.53 -13.95
N TYR A 547 18.50 7.06 -12.74
CA TYR A 547 19.28 8.28 -12.55
C TYR A 547 20.74 8.14 -13.00
N LYS A 548 21.30 6.92 -13.03
CA LYS A 548 22.69 6.70 -13.48
C LYS A 548 22.82 6.99 -14.97
N LEU A 549 21.80 6.66 -15.75
CA LEU A 549 21.75 7.01 -17.17
C LEU A 549 21.52 8.51 -17.35
N LEU A 550 20.60 9.12 -16.59
CA LEU A 550 20.36 10.56 -16.61
C LEU A 550 21.64 11.37 -16.35
N GLU A 551 22.39 11.05 -15.29
CA GLU A 551 23.66 11.73 -14.99
C GLU A 551 24.70 11.61 -16.11
N LYS A 552 24.77 10.42 -16.71
CA LYS A 552 25.70 10.17 -17.83
C LYS A 552 25.33 11.00 -19.05
N LEU A 553 24.04 11.07 -19.38
CA LEU A 553 23.53 11.89 -20.48
C LEU A 553 23.72 13.37 -20.18
N HIS A 554 23.42 13.82 -18.96
CA HIS A 554 23.68 15.19 -18.51
C HIS A 554 25.14 15.59 -18.69
N PHE A 555 26.08 14.73 -18.27
CA PHE A 555 27.51 14.97 -18.44
C PHE A 555 27.90 15.09 -19.93
N ARG A 556 27.46 14.13 -20.77
CA ARG A 556 27.75 14.14 -22.21
C ARG A 556 27.13 15.34 -22.92
N TRP A 557 25.87 15.66 -22.62
CA TRP A 557 25.13 16.76 -23.25
C TRP A 557 25.63 18.13 -22.83
N SER A 558 26.17 18.25 -21.63
CA SER A 558 26.88 19.46 -21.18
C SER A 558 28.16 19.68 -22.00
N GLN A 559 28.93 18.62 -22.27
CA GLN A 559 30.16 18.71 -23.06
C GLN A 559 29.93 19.03 -24.54
N THR A 560 28.85 18.49 -25.13
CA THR A 560 28.51 18.67 -26.56
C THR A 560 27.66 19.92 -26.84
N GLY A 561 27.28 20.66 -25.78
CA GLY A 561 26.36 21.80 -25.86
C GLY A 561 24.91 21.41 -26.15
N GLN A 562 24.58 20.12 -26.21
CA GLN A 562 23.22 19.62 -26.40
C GLN A 562 22.29 20.06 -25.27
N TRP A 563 22.81 20.11 -24.04
CA TRP A 563 22.06 20.57 -22.86
C TRP A 563 21.60 22.03 -23.02
N SER A 564 22.50 22.91 -23.45
CA SER A 564 22.20 24.32 -23.68
C SER A 564 21.19 24.52 -24.81
N ARG A 565 21.27 23.72 -25.88
CA ARG A 565 20.28 23.75 -26.97
C ARG A 565 18.90 23.33 -26.48
N LEU A 566 18.81 22.24 -25.73
CA LEU A 566 17.53 21.81 -25.13
C LEU A 566 16.94 22.87 -24.21
N ASN A 567 17.76 23.47 -23.33
CA ASN A 567 17.32 24.51 -22.41
C ASN A 567 16.88 25.80 -23.12
N ALA A 568 17.44 26.09 -24.29
CA ALA A 568 17.02 27.23 -25.11
C ALA A 568 15.64 27.00 -25.76
N GLU A 569 15.32 25.76 -26.14
CA GLU A 569 14.00 25.40 -26.68
C GLU A 569 12.94 25.31 -25.58
N LYS A 570 13.26 24.65 -24.46
CA LYS A 570 12.38 24.49 -23.30
C LYS A 570 13.19 24.56 -22.01
N LEU A 571 12.74 25.40 -21.08
CA LEU A 571 13.36 25.54 -19.76
C LEU A 571 13.45 24.19 -19.06
N LEU A 572 14.67 23.76 -18.75
CA LEU A 572 14.97 22.40 -18.32
C LEU A 572 15.01 22.29 -16.80
N PHE A 573 14.27 21.32 -16.28
CA PHE A 573 14.19 20.93 -14.87
C PHE A 573 14.65 19.48 -14.74
N VAL A 574 15.43 19.17 -13.70
CA VAL A 574 15.97 17.83 -13.47
C VAL A 574 15.50 17.35 -12.11
N GLU A 575 14.96 16.14 -12.06
CA GLU A 575 14.61 15.50 -10.80
C GLU A 575 15.86 15.22 -9.95
N PRO A 576 15.92 15.71 -8.69
CA PRO A 576 17.06 15.47 -7.81
C PRO A 576 17.07 14.03 -7.29
N ARG A 577 18.28 13.49 -7.01
CA ARG A 577 18.46 12.25 -6.25
C ARG A 577 18.25 12.53 -4.75
N GLY A 578 17.01 12.75 -4.32
CA GLY A 578 16.74 13.21 -2.96
C GLY A 578 15.32 12.96 -2.47
N ALA A 579 15.04 13.45 -1.28
CA ALA A 579 13.71 13.40 -0.68
C ALA A 579 12.71 14.25 -1.49
N MET A 580 11.41 13.94 -1.34
CA MET A 580 10.32 14.67 -2.02
C MET A 580 10.37 16.20 -1.78
N GLU A 581 10.92 16.64 -0.65
CA GLU A 581 11.09 18.05 -0.28
C GLU A 581 11.99 18.82 -1.25
N GLU A 582 13.00 18.17 -1.84
CA GLU A 582 13.87 18.79 -2.86
C GLU A 582 13.21 18.83 -4.24
N PHE A 583 12.23 17.96 -4.48
CA PHE A 583 11.52 17.86 -5.75
C PHE A 583 10.36 18.87 -5.87
N GLU A 584 9.70 19.23 -4.78
CA GLU A 584 8.59 20.20 -4.81
C GLU A 584 8.95 21.56 -5.46
N PRO A 585 10.08 22.20 -5.13
CA PRO A 585 10.50 23.44 -5.79
C PRO A 585 10.71 23.26 -7.31
N VAL A 586 11.27 22.12 -7.72
CA VAL A 586 11.52 21.80 -9.13
C VAL A 586 10.20 21.63 -9.88
N LEU A 587 9.26 20.87 -9.31
CA LEU A 587 7.91 20.72 -9.85
C LEU A 587 7.19 22.05 -9.97
N LYS A 588 7.29 22.91 -8.95
CA LYS A 588 6.68 24.24 -8.97
C LYS A 588 7.26 25.09 -10.11
N GLY A 589 8.58 25.09 -10.27
CA GLY A 589 9.25 25.77 -11.38
C GLY A 589 8.79 25.25 -12.75
N TYR A 590 8.67 23.92 -12.90
CA TYR A 590 8.13 23.31 -14.11
C TYR A 590 6.69 23.73 -14.38
N TYR A 591 5.81 23.70 -13.37
CA TYR A 591 4.41 24.13 -13.52
C TYR A 591 4.26 25.62 -13.86
N GLU A 592 5.19 26.47 -13.42
CA GLU A 592 5.25 27.87 -13.81
C GLU A 592 5.72 28.03 -15.27
N ALA A 593 6.74 27.27 -15.68
CA ALA A 593 7.24 27.29 -17.06
C ALA A 593 6.16 26.88 -18.06
N ILE A 594 5.41 25.80 -17.81
CA ILE A 594 4.42 25.29 -18.77
C ILE A 594 3.28 26.27 -19.03
N ARG A 595 3.00 27.21 -18.10
CA ARG A 595 2.05 28.30 -18.34
C ARG A 595 2.51 29.26 -19.43
N GLY A 596 3.83 29.37 -19.62
CA GLY A 596 4.47 30.08 -20.72
C GLY A 596 4.69 29.19 -21.96
N ASN A 597 4.10 27.99 -22.02
CA ASN A 597 4.32 26.98 -23.06
C ASN A 597 5.77 26.51 -23.22
N THR A 598 6.60 26.72 -22.21
CA THR A 598 7.99 26.25 -22.13
C THR A 598 8.11 25.28 -20.97
N GLY A 599 9.05 24.34 -20.99
CA GLY A 599 9.24 23.44 -19.85
C GLY A 599 9.53 22.02 -20.28
N LEU A 600 10.64 21.51 -19.79
CA LEU A 600 11.11 20.15 -20.00
C LEU A 600 11.53 19.62 -18.64
N LEU A 601 10.85 18.59 -18.14
CA LEU A 601 11.24 17.90 -16.91
C LEU A 601 11.85 16.55 -17.29
N MET A 602 13.03 16.27 -16.73
CA MET A 602 13.85 15.08 -16.95
C MET A 602 14.10 14.30 -15.67
#